data_AF-A0A3T0SGX1-F1
#
_entry.id   AF-A0A3T0SGX1-F1
#
_cell.length_a   1.000
_cell.length_b   1.000
_cell.length_c   1.000
_cell.angle_alpha   90.00
_cell.angle_beta   90.00
_cell.angle_gamma   90.00
#
_symmetry.space_group_name_H-M   'P 1'
#
loop_
_entity.id
_entity.type
_entity.pdbx_description
1 polymer ?
#
loop_
_entity_poly.entity_id
_entity_poly.type
_entity_poly.pdbx_seq_one_letter_code
_entity_poly.pdbx_strand_id
1 'polypeptide(L)'
;MDEVDKKYGAILVDTSIFDNHALKLEKGLLGKLAQFKKSPIEYIFPDVIKNEVKSHLENKIKISRSALEKALNDAGDHLFFEGSELNDAKKILIDSKEIEGLAESRVEQFIESTGALVLETGNFVSVSDLLISYFSNKPPFAETGKKKNEFPDAIVLMAVEAWAEQNDIAVLAVAKDGDWQNYCESSARIDYQEDFSRGLEHFNRENAPYALLANIESALNSGTADQFLSSIGSCLQSVLDGFTPDQEADSHLYWEPEGSHGWFKDFELLGHEFRIIDKDDDWVVLEALSNITVEAEGEFSLSMYDSIDRDHVHMGGVTVTVTEEFESEILITISGNLDGPIKELAIDEVEVVSPIKTIHFGTIEPYYDDYE
;
A
#
# COMPACT_ATOMS: atom_id res chain seq x y z
N MET A 1 15.45 -26.27 -4.93
CA MET A 1 14.55 -27.43 -4.75
C MET A 1 13.38 -27.10 -5.63
N ASP A 2 13.19 -27.84 -6.71
CA ASP A 2 12.15 -27.53 -7.70
C ASP A 2 10.80 -27.46 -6.97
N GLU A 3 10.21 -26.26 -6.91
CA GLU A 3 8.85 -26.06 -6.41
C GLU A 3 7.95 -26.93 -7.28
N VAL A 4 7.41 -27.98 -6.69
CA VAL A 4 6.24 -28.63 -7.26
C VAL A 4 5.15 -27.55 -7.23
N ASP A 5 4.74 -27.08 -8.41
CA ASP A 5 3.69 -26.07 -8.61
C ASP A 5 2.40 -26.58 -7.93
N LYS A 6 2.26 -26.32 -6.64
CA LYS A 6 1.17 -26.82 -5.81
C LYS A 6 -0.03 -25.96 -6.15
N LYS A 7 -1.07 -26.57 -6.71
CA LYS A 7 -2.29 -25.84 -7.03
C LYS A 7 -3.03 -25.49 -5.74
N TYR A 8 -3.01 -24.22 -5.38
CA TYR A 8 -3.85 -23.67 -4.31
C TYR A 8 -5.26 -23.46 -4.84
N GLY A 9 -6.26 -23.80 -4.02
CA GLY A 9 -7.66 -23.50 -4.30
C GLY A 9 -8.18 -22.29 -3.52
N ALA A 10 -7.36 -21.72 -2.63
CA ALA A 10 -7.72 -20.58 -1.83
C ALA A 10 -6.52 -19.70 -1.47
N ILE A 11 -6.80 -18.44 -1.17
CA ILE A 11 -5.84 -17.46 -0.64
C ILE A 11 -6.38 -16.88 0.67
N LEU A 12 -5.48 -16.70 1.63
CA LEU A 12 -5.72 -16.02 2.90
C LEU A 12 -4.72 -14.88 3.01
N VAL A 13 -5.18 -13.68 3.35
CA VAL A 13 -4.32 -12.50 3.50
C VAL A 13 -4.43 -12.00 4.93
N ASP A 14 -3.30 -11.95 5.63
CA ASP A 14 -3.20 -11.46 7.00
C ASP A 14 -3.42 -9.94 7.11
N THR A 15 -3.90 -9.48 8.26
CA THR A 15 -4.11 -8.06 8.59
C THR A 15 -2.84 -7.22 8.39
N SER A 16 -1.65 -7.78 8.64
CA SER A 16 -0.38 -7.06 8.44
C SER A 16 -0.15 -6.61 6.98
N ILE A 17 -0.65 -7.37 6.00
CA ILE A 17 -0.59 -7.00 4.58
C ILE A 17 -1.49 -5.80 4.29
N PHE A 18 -2.69 -5.77 4.90
CA PHE A 18 -3.61 -4.64 4.76
C PHE A 18 -3.01 -3.34 5.31
N ASP A 19 -2.38 -3.41 6.48
CA ASP A 19 -1.72 -2.27 7.10
C ASP A 19 -0.51 -1.80 6.26
N ASN A 20 0.28 -2.73 5.73
CA ASN A 20 1.43 -2.43 4.90
C ASN A 20 1.04 -1.71 3.60
N HIS A 21 -0.07 -2.11 2.97
CA HIS A 21 -0.65 -1.44 1.79
C HIS A 21 -1.60 -0.29 2.15
N ALA A 22 -1.47 0.25 3.37
CA ALA A 22 -2.13 1.47 3.81
C ALA A 22 -3.68 1.40 3.75
N LEU A 23 -4.27 0.21 3.86
CA LEU A 23 -5.72 -0.02 3.83
C LEU A 23 -6.40 0.53 2.57
N LYS A 24 -5.68 0.58 1.44
CA LYS A 24 -6.21 1.00 0.14
C LYS A 24 -7.01 -0.16 -0.48
N LEU A 25 -8.15 -0.53 0.10
CA LEU A 25 -8.92 -1.72 -0.26
C LEU A 25 -9.32 -1.78 -1.75
N GLU A 26 -9.51 -0.63 -2.38
CA GLU A 26 -10.00 -0.50 -3.76
C GLU A 26 -8.88 -0.25 -4.78
N LYS A 27 -7.61 -0.18 -4.35
CA LYS A 27 -6.45 0.19 -5.18
C LYS A 27 -5.23 -0.68 -4.89
N GLY A 28 -4.19 -0.54 -5.71
CA GLY A 28 -2.94 -1.28 -5.55
C GLY A 28 -3.17 -2.79 -5.54
N LEU A 29 -2.29 -3.52 -4.85
CA LEU A 29 -2.35 -4.98 -4.75
C LEU A 29 -3.63 -5.48 -4.04
N LEU A 30 -4.11 -4.79 -3.01
CA LEU A 30 -5.33 -5.17 -2.30
C LEU A 30 -6.55 -5.13 -3.23
N GLY A 31 -6.65 -4.09 -4.07
CA GLY A 31 -7.70 -4.00 -5.09
C GLY A 31 -7.67 -5.16 -6.08
N LYS A 32 -6.50 -5.74 -6.35
CA LYS A 32 -6.38 -6.90 -7.27
C LYS A 32 -6.93 -8.20 -6.68
N LEU A 33 -7.28 -8.26 -5.40
CA LEU A 33 -8.06 -9.38 -4.85
C LEU A 33 -9.44 -9.52 -5.51
N ALA A 34 -9.93 -8.46 -6.18
CA ALA A 34 -11.16 -8.48 -6.97
C ALA A 34 -11.16 -9.55 -8.08
N GLN A 35 -9.98 -9.95 -8.56
CA GLN A 35 -9.81 -11.00 -9.57
C GLN A 35 -10.43 -12.34 -9.13
N PHE A 36 -10.44 -12.62 -7.83
CA PHE A 36 -10.91 -13.89 -7.30
C PHE A 36 -12.44 -14.06 -7.39
N LYS A 37 -13.20 -12.97 -7.50
CA LYS A 37 -14.67 -13.02 -7.67
C LYS A 37 -15.11 -13.79 -8.91
N LYS A 38 -14.30 -13.77 -9.98
CA LYS A 38 -14.57 -14.47 -11.25
C LYS A 38 -13.73 -15.74 -11.40
N SER A 39 -12.98 -16.12 -10.37
CA SER A 39 -12.03 -17.23 -10.37
C SER A 39 -12.59 -18.43 -9.58
N PRO A 40 -12.14 -19.66 -9.85
CA PRO A 40 -12.40 -20.80 -8.96
C PRO A 40 -11.64 -20.74 -7.63
N ILE A 41 -10.76 -19.76 -7.44
CA ILE A 41 -9.97 -19.58 -6.22
C ILE A 41 -10.81 -18.85 -5.16
N GLU A 42 -10.92 -19.45 -3.98
CA GLU A 42 -11.62 -18.87 -2.83
C GLU A 42 -10.72 -17.86 -2.10
N TYR A 43 -11.14 -16.60 -2.02
CA TYR A 43 -10.51 -15.64 -1.13
C TYR A 43 -11.13 -15.74 0.27
N ILE A 44 -10.39 -16.33 1.21
CA ILE A 44 -10.84 -16.52 2.59
C ILE A 44 -10.59 -15.24 3.38
N PHE A 45 -11.64 -14.67 3.97
CA PHE A 45 -11.57 -13.46 4.77
C PHE A 45 -12.20 -13.69 6.15
N PRO A 46 -11.46 -14.29 7.09
CA PRO A 46 -11.97 -14.63 8.42
C PRO A 46 -12.56 -13.43 9.16
N ASP A 47 -13.59 -13.66 9.97
CA ASP A 47 -14.25 -12.63 10.77
C ASP A 47 -13.29 -11.85 11.70
N VAL A 48 -12.25 -12.51 12.21
CA VAL A 48 -11.17 -11.88 12.97
C VAL A 48 -10.45 -10.82 12.13
N ILE A 49 -9.90 -11.19 10.96
CA ILE A 49 -9.21 -10.26 10.04
C ILE A 49 -10.17 -9.15 9.59
N LYS A 50 -11.42 -9.50 9.24
CA LYS A 50 -12.45 -8.52 8.86
C LYS A 50 -12.61 -7.43 9.94
N ASN A 51 -12.70 -7.82 11.21
CA ASN A 51 -12.90 -6.89 12.32
C ASN A 51 -11.66 -6.04 12.59
N GLU A 52 -10.45 -6.60 12.42
CA GLU A 52 -9.20 -5.86 12.55
C GLU A 52 -9.05 -4.81 11.44
N VAL A 53 -9.25 -5.21 10.18
CA VAL A 53 -9.24 -4.31 9.03
C VAL A 53 -10.26 -3.19 9.20
N LYS A 54 -11.50 -3.51 9.64
CA LYS A 54 -12.52 -2.51 9.96
C LYS A 54 -12.04 -1.52 11.01
N SER A 55 -11.52 -2.00 12.14
CA SER A 55 -11.03 -1.16 13.24
C SER A 55 -9.86 -0.25 12.81
N HIS A 56 -8.90 -0.78 12.05
CA HIS A 56 -7.76 -0.01 11.55
C HIS A 56 -8.23 1.06 10.54
N LEU A 57 -9.18 0.72 9.68
CA LEU A 57 -9.78 1.65 8.72
C LEU A 57 -10.57 2.76 9.43
N GLU A 58 -11.35 2.44 10.46
CA GLU A 58 -12.06 3.44 11.29
C GLU A 58 -11.08 4.43 11.93
N ASN A 59 -9.99 3.94 12.50
CA ASN A 59 -8.95 4.78 13.10
C ASN A 59 -8.28 5.69 12.05
N LYS A 60 -7.95 5.14 10.87
CA LYS A 60 -7.33 5.90 9.79
C LYS A 60 -8.25 6.99 9.25
N ILE A 61 -9.52 6.67 9.00
CA ILE A 61 -10.54 7.64 8.59
C ILE A 61 -10.66 8.77 9.62
N LYS A 62 -10.69 8.43 10.91
CA LYS A 62 -10.77 9.42 12.00
C LYS A 62 -9.58 10.37 12.01
N ILE A 63 -8.35 9.85 11.87
CA ILE A 63 -7.13 10.66 11.84
C ILE A 63 -7.13 11.58 10.61
N SER A 64 -7.35 11.04 9.41
CA SER A 64 -7.36 11.82 8.17
C SER A 64 -8.43 12.91 8.18
N ARG A 65 -9.62 12.61 8.71
CA ARG A 65 -10.70 13.61 8.85
C ARG A 65 -10.31 14.70 9.82
N SER A 66 -9.76 14.36 10.99
CA SER A 66 -9.35 15.36 11.97
C SER A 66 -8.29 16.30 11.41
N ALA A 67 -7.36 15.78 10.60
CA ALA A 67 -6.36 16.57 9.90
C ALA A 67 -7.01 17.50 8.85
N LEU A 68 -7.91 16.97 8.03
CA LEU A 68 -8.64 17.75 7.02
C LEU A 68 -9.51 18.84 7.65
N GLU A 69 -10.26 18.51 8.70
CA GLU A 69 -11.11 19.47 9.42
C GLU A 69 -10.28 20.61 10.01
N LYS A 70 -9.13 20.28 10.61
CA LYS A 70 -8.19 21.29 11.09
C LYS A 70 -7.70 22.19 9.95
N ALA A 71 -7.22 21.60 8.85
CA ALA A 71 -6.75 22.34 7.68
C ALA A 71 -7.82 23.26 7.08
N LEU A 72 -9.07 22.80 6.98
CA LEU A 72 -10.19 23.62 6.49
C LEU A 72 -10.54 24.77 7.45
N ASN A 73 -10.45 24.56 8.76
CA ASN A 73 -10.67 25.62 9.75
C ASN A 73 -9.57 26.68 9.68
N ASP A 74 -8.31 26.25 9.69
CA ASP A 74 -7.15 27.14 9.60
C ASP A 74 -7.19 27.95 8.29
N ALA A 75 -7.57 27.30 7.17
CA ALA A 75 -7.78 27.98 5.90
C ALA A 75 -8.96 28.97 5.94
N GLY A 76 -10.09 28.61 6.57
CA GLY A 76 -11.23 29.49 6.74
C GLY A 76 -10.90 30.76 7.53
N ASP A 77 -10.03 30.65 8.55
CA ASP A 77 -9.64 31.76 9.42
C ASP A 77 -8.61 32.70 8.76
N HIS A 78 -7.80 32.20 7.82
CA HIS A 78 -6.62 32.91 7.31
C HIS A 78 -6.60 33.16 5.80
N LEU A 79 -7.33 32.39 4.98
CA LEU A 79 -7.21 32.42 3.52
C LEU A 79 -8.47 32.92 2.80
N PHE A 80 -9.67 32.87 3.40
CA PHE A 80 -10.92 33.13 2.69
C PHE A 80 -11.88 34.06 3.44
N PHE A 81 -12.69 34.84 2.71
CA PHE A 81 -13.74 35.71 3.27
C PHE A 81 -15.07 34.95 3.49
N GLU A 82 -15.91 35.41 4.43
CA GLU A 82 -17.23 34.82 4.72
C GLU A 82 -18.08 34.63 3.45
N GLY A 83 -18.45 33.38 3.16
CA GLY A 83 -19.30 33.01 2.02
C GLY A 83 -18.61 32.24 0.87
N SER A 84 -17.38 31.74 1.07
CA SER A 84 -16.63 30.99 0.06
C SER A 84 -17.08 29.53 -0.10
N GLU A 85 -16.71 28.95 -1.25
CA GLU A 85 -16.84 27.52 -1.62
C GLU A 85 -16.29 26.56 -0.54
N LEU A 86 -15.46 27.07 0.38
CA LEU A 86 -14.87 26.32 1.48
C LEU A 86 -15.89 25.95 2.56
N ASN A 87 -16.93 26.76 2.77
CA ASN A 87 -18.05 26.39 3.64
C ASN A 87 -18.86 25.24 3.02
N ASP A 88 -19.03 25.24 1.70
CA ASP A 88 -19.68 24.13 0.99
C ASP A 88 -18.78 22.88 1.00
N ALA A 89 -17.47 23.03 0.80
CA ALA A 89 -16.50 21.94 0.91
C ALA A 89 -16.47 21.33 2.32
N LYS A 90 -16.46 22.15 3.38
CA LYS A 90 -16.54 21.68 4.77
C LYS A 90 -17.84 20.93 5.03
N LYS A 91 -18.96 21.43 4.52
CA LYS A 91 -20.27 20.76 4.64
C LYS A 91 -20.34 19.43 3.89
N ILE A 92 -19.69 19.33 2.73
CA ILE A 92 -19.63 18.10 1.91
C ILE A 92 -18.66 17.08 2.53
N LEU A 93 -17.47 17.53 2.95
CA LEU A 93 -16.35 16.66 3.31
C LEU A 93 -16.31 16.30 4.80
N ILE A 94 -16.84 17.14 5.69
CA ILE A 94 -16.75 16.98 7.16
C ILE A 94 -18.12 16.73 7.81
N ASP A 95 -19.17 17.45 7.39
CA ASP A 95 -20.49 17.38 8.02
C ASP A 95 -21.39 16.24 7.51
N SER A 96 -20.90 15.44 6.55
CA SER A 96 -21.66 14.28 6.07
C SER A 96 -21.84 13.26 7.21
N LYS A 97 -23.10 12.99 7.57
CA LYS A 97 -23.49 11.99 8.58
C LYS A 97 -23.19 10.54 8.16
N GLU A 98 -22.61 10.34 6.99
CA GLU A 98 -22.32 9.03 6.38
C GLU A 98 -21.03 8.39 6.91
N ILE A 99 -20.34 9.04 7.85
CA ILE A 99 -19.03 8.58 8.36
C ILE A 99 -19.18 7.50 9.44
N GLU A 100 -20.24 7.54 10.25
CA GLU A 100 -20.60 6.40 11.13
C GLU A 100 -21.04 5.25 10.23
N GLY A 101 -20.15 4.25 10.07
CA GLY A 101 -20.36 3.14 9.14
C GLY A 101 -19.62 3.26 7.81
N LEU A 102 -18.84 4.31 7.55
CA LEU A 102 -18.05 4.39 6.30
C LEU A 102 -17.01 3.26 6.20
N ALA A 103 -16.30 2.96 7.29
CA ALA A 103 -15.37 1.84 7.32
C ALA A 103 -16.09 0.50 7.11
N GLU A 104 -17.25 0.32 7.72
CA GLU A 104 -18.10 -0.85 7.53
C GLU A 104 -18.55 -0.99 6.08
N SER A 105 -19.08 0.08 5.48
CA SER A 105 -19.51 0.11 4.08
C SER A 105 -18.35 -0.20 3.12
N ARG A 106 -17.15 0.32 3.37
CA ARG A 106 -15.97 0.02 2.54
C ARG A 106 -15.52 -1.43 2.68
N VAL A 107 -15.53 -2.00 3.89
CA VAL A 107 -15.22 -3.42 4.10
C VAL A 107 -16.29 -4.32 3.46
N GLU A 108 -17.57 -3.95 3.54
CA GLU A 108 -18.66 -4.67 2.88
C GLU A 108 -18.54 -4.62 1.36
N GLN A 109 -18.25 -3.44 0.80
CA GLN A 109 -17.99 -3.27 -0.63
C GLN A 109 -16.76 -4.06 -1.08
N PHE A 110 -15.70 -4.09 -0.25
CA PHE A 110 -14.52 -4.89 -0.52
C PHE A 110 -14.86 -6.39 -0.57
N ILE A 111 -15.61 -6.91 0.42
CA ILE A 111 -16.11 -8.30 0.41
C ILE A 111 -16.94 -8.58 -0.84
N GLU A 112 -17.85 -7.67 -1.21
CA GLU A 112 -18.69 -7.83 -2.40
C GLU A 112 -17.86 -7.82 -3.69
N SER A 113 -16.89 -6.90 -3.82
CA SER A 113 -16.06 -6.74 -5.02
C SER A 113 -15.10 -7.90 -5.23
N THR A 114 -14.61 -8.50 -4.15
CA THR A 114 -13.69 -9.64 -4.16
C THR A 114 -14.40 -10.99 -4.16
N GLY A 115 -15.67 -11.04 -3.78
CA GLY A 115 -16.38 -12.30 -3.58
C GLY A 115 -15.86 -13.08 -2.37
N ALA A 116 -15.24 -12.40 -1.39
CA ALA A 116 -14.58 -13.03 -0.26
C ALA A 116 -15.52 -13.96 0.53
N LEU A 117 -15.01 -15.16 0.87
CA LEU A 117 -15.63 -16.07 1.80
C LEU A 117 -15.37 -15.58 3.23
N VAL A 118 -16.36 -14.94 3.85
CA VAL A 118 -16.28 -14.55 5.25
C VAL A 118 -16.39 -15.78 6.14
N LEU A 119 -15.26 -16.23 6.69
CA LEU A 119 -15.18 -17.41 7.53
C LEU A 119 -15.49 -17.05 8.99
N GLU A 120 -16.60 -17.55 9.53
CA GLU A 120 -16.91 -17.46 10.97
C GLU A 120 -15.98 -18.40 11.75
N THR A 121 -14.87 -17.88 12.28
CA THR A 121 -13.80 -18.68 12.91
C THR A 121 -14.31 -19.52 14.09
N GLY A 122 -15.31 -19.02 14.83
CA GLY A 122 -15.93 -19.73 15.95
C GLY A 122 -16.59 -21.06 15.59
N ASN A 123 -16.91 -21.31 14.32
CA ASN A 123 -17.47 -22.58 13.86
C ASN A 123 -16.39 -23.67 13.65
N PHE A 124 -15.11 -23.29 13.61
CA PHE A 124 -13.99 -24.17 13.30
C PHE A 124 -13.00 -24.32 14.47
N VAL A 125 -12.96 -23.35 15.38
CA VAL A 125 -11.99 -23.33 16.48
C VAL A 125 -12.62 -23.73 17.81
N SER A 126 -12.03 -24.75 18.43
CA SER A 126 -12.32 -25.17 19.80
C SER A 126 -11.46 -24.39 20.80
N VAL A 127 -12.11 -23.74 21.77
CA VAL A 127 -11.40 -23.01 22.85
C VAL A 127 -10.43 -23.93 23.61
N SER A 128 -10.80 -25.19 23.78
CA SER A 128 -9.94 -26.18 24.46
C SER A 128 -8.64 -26.41 23.70
N ASP A 129 -8.72 -26.57 22.36
CA ASP A 129 -7.56 -26.84 21.52
C ASP A 129 -6.67 -25.61 21.35
N LEU A 130 -7.29 -24.42 21.31
CA LEU A 130 -6.59 -23.14 21.34
C LEU A 130 -5.76 -22.99 22.63
N LEU A 131 -6.36 -23.27 23.79
CA LEU A 131 -5.66 -23.21 25.08
C LEU A 131 -4.54 -24.25 25.19
N ILE A 132 -4.74 -25.47 24.68
CA ILE A 132 -3.70 -26.49 24.64
C ILE A 132 -2.50 -26.00 23.83
N SER A 133 -2.74 -25.41 22.65
CA SER A 133 -1.69 -24.87 21.78
C SER A 133 -0.94 -23.72 22.44
N TYR A 134 -1.67 -22.80 23.08
CA TYR A 134 -1.09 -21.69 23.86
C TYR A 134 -0.18 -22.16 24.99
N PHE A 135 -0.67 -23.05 25.88
CA PHE A 135 0.13 -23.53 27.01
C PHE A 135 1.30 -24.43 26.60
N SER A 136 1.25 -24.98 25.38
CA SER A 136 2.32 -25.80 24.82
C SER A 136 3.32 -25.00 23.97
N ASN A 137 3.16 -23.67 23.86
CA ASN A 137 3.93 -22.79 22.98
C ASN A 137 4.04 -23.37 21.55
N LYS A 138 2.93 -23.91 21.03
CA LYS A 138 2.86 -24.34 19.64
C LYS A 138 2.59 -23.11 18.76
N PRO A 139 3.27 -22.97 17.61
CA PRO A 139 2.97 -21.91 16.65
C PRO A 139 1.45 -21.78 16.41
N PRO A 140 0.92 -20.55 16.28
CA PRO A 140 1.63 -19.26 16.26
C PRO A 140 1.98 -18.71 17.66
N PHE A 141 1.81 -19.48 18.75
CA PHE A 141 2.21 -19.03 20.09
C PHE A 141 3.71 -19.25 20.34
N ALA A 142 4.39 -18.22 20.85
CA ALA A 142 5.79 -18.27 21.22
C ALA A 142 6.01 -18.16 22.74
N GLU A 143 7.13 -18.69 23.25
CA GLU A 143 7.50 -18.57 24.66
C GLU A 143 7.75 -17.10 25.07
N THR A 144 8.24 -16.29 24.12
CA THR A 144 8.43 -14.85 24.25
C THR A 144 7.85 -14.14 23.05
N GLY A 145 6.94 -13.20 23.27
CA GLY A 145 6.22 -12.54 22.18
C GLY A 145 5.12 -11.60 22.68
N LYS A 146 4.47 -10.91 21.75
CA LYS A 146 3.30 -10.07 22.06
C LYS A 146 2.05 -10.94 22.04
N LYS A 147 1.79 -11.63 23.15
CA LYS A 147 0.60 -12.50 23.36
C LYS A 147 -0.75 -11.90 22.92
N LYS A 148 -0.88 -10.57 22.90
CA LYS A 148 -2.09 -9.89 22.42
C LYS A 148 -2.38 -10.15 20.94
N ASN A 149 -1.34 -10.33 20.13
CA ASN A 149 -1.43 -10.53 18.69
C ASN A 149 -1.49 -12.03 18.32
N GLU A 150 -0.86 -12.88 19.12
CA GLU A 150 -0.78 -14.34 18.88
C GLU A 150 -2.16 -15.05 18.92
N PHE A 151 -3.12 -14.56 19.72
CA PHE A 151 -4.45 -15.18 19.81
C PHE A 151 -5.30 -14.99 18.54
N PRO A 152 -5.48 -13.76 18.02
CA PRO A 152 -6.08 -13.54 16.71
C PRO A 152 -5.49 -14.44 15.62
N ASP A 153 -4.16 -14.50 15.50
CA ASP A 153 -3.46 -15.31 14.51
C ASP A 153 -3.76 -16.80 14.67
N ALA A 154 -3.69 -17.31 15.91
CA ALA A 154 -4.00 -18.71 16.21
C ALA A 154 -5.45 -19.07 15.84
N ILE A 155 -6.40 -18.18 16.16
CA ILE A 155 -7.82 -18.40 15.83
C ILE A 155 -7.99 -18.45 14.31
N VAL A 156 -7.38 -17.53 13.58
CA VAL A 156 -7.44 -17.50 12.11
C VAL A 156 -6.84 -18.76 11.51
N LEU A 157 -5.58 -19.08 11.84
CA LEU A 157 -4.84 -20.18 11.24
C LEU A 157 -5.49 -21.54 11.55
N MET A 158 -5.90 -21.76 12.80
CA MET A 158 -6.62 -23.00 13.17
C MET A 158 -7.98 -23.12 12.47
N ALA A 159 -8.72 -22.02 12.31
CA ALA A 159 -10.01 -22.04 11.62
C ALA A 159 -9.84 -22.40 10.14
N VAL A 160 -8.87 -21.76 9.50
CA VAL A 160 -8.59 -21.95 8.07
C VAL A 160 -8.04 -23.35 7.82
N GLU A 161 -7.18 -23.89 8.68
CA GLU A 161 -6.68 -25.27 8.57
C GLU A 161 -7.85 -26.26 8.60
N ALA A 162 -8.74 -26.13 9.60
CA ALA A 162 -9.90 -27.01 9.72
C ALA A 162 -10.87 -26.87 8.54
N TRP A 163 -11.09 -25.65 8.02
CA TRP A 163 -11.89 -25.44 6.81
C TRP A 163 -11.23 -26.08 5.58
N ALA A 164 -9.92 -25.92 5.43
CA ALA A 164 -9.16 -26.44 4.30
C ALA A 164 -9.13 -27.98 4.31
N GLU A 165 -9.00 -28.60 5.49
CA GLU A 165 -9.11 -30.04 5.68
C GLU A 165 -10.50 -30.59 5.30
N GLN A 166 -11.57 -29.89 5.71
CA GLN A 166 -12.95 -30.30 5.41
C GLN A 166 -13.27 -30.23 3.91
N ASN A 167 -12.67 -29.27 3.19
CA ASN A 167 -12.93 -29.05 1.76
C ASN A 167 -11.88 -29.69 0.85
N ASP A 168 -10.82 -30.30 1.40
CA ASP A 168 -9.67 -30.84 0.66
C ASP A 168 -8.96 -29.81 -0.24
N ILE A 169 -8.83 -28.57 0.26
CA ILE A 169 -8.25 -27.44 -0.46
C ILE A 169 -6.88 -27.09 0.14
N ALA A 170 -5.91 -26.77 -0.71
CA ALA A 170 -4.66 -26.13 -0.28
C ALA A 170 -4.81 -24.60 -0.30
N VAL A 171 -4.34 -23.94 0.75
CA VAL A 171 -4.45 -22.49 0.97
C VAL A 171 -3.07 -21.85 0.89
N LEU A 172 -2.96 -20.75 0.15
CA LEU A 172 -1.78 -19.87 0.21
C LEU A 172 -2.04 -18.75 1.21
N ALA A 173 -1.34 -18.76 2.35
CA ALA A 173 -1.41 -17.71 3.36
C ALA A 173 -0.34 -16.64 3.10
N VAL A 174 -0.78 -15.41 2.91
CA VAL A 174 0.08 -14.25 2.70
C VAL A 174 0.14 -13.42 3.97
N ALA A 175 1.32 -13.35 4.59
CA ALA A 175 1.56 -12.60 5.82
C ALA A 175 3.03 -12.16 5.90
N LYS A 176 3.34 -11.12 6.67
CA LYS A 176 4.74 -10.74 7.00
C LYS A 176 5.19 -11.23 8.38
N ASP A 177 4.30 -11.88 9.12
CA ASP A 177 4.58 -12.33 10.49
C ASP A 177 5.28 -13.70 10.50
N GLY A 178 6.39 -13.78 11.26
CA GLY A 178 7.12 -15.03 11.45
C GLY A 178 6.29 -16.09 12.17
N ASP A 179 5.30 -15.71 12.98
CA ASP A 179 4.41 -16.65 13.66
C ASP A 179 3.52 -17.41 12.67
N TRP A 180 3.09 -16.75 11.59
CA TRP A 180 2.39 -17.39 10.48
C TRP A 180 3.29 -18.35 9.71
N GLN A 181 4.53 -17.95 9.42
CA GLN A 181 5.53 -18.81 8.79
C GLN A 181 5.75 -20.08 9.61
N ASN A 182 6.00 -19.93 10.91
CA ASN A 182 6.24 -21.04 11.83
C ASN A 182 5.06 -22.01 11.92
N TYR A 183 3.81 -21.50 11.85
CA TYR A 183 2.62 -22.36 11.81
C TYR A 183 2.59 -23.21 10.53
N CYS A 184 2.79 -22.57 9.38
CA CYS A 184 2.68 -23.19 8.07
C CYS A 184 3.74 -24.27 7.83
N GLU A 185 4.92 -24.19 8.46
CA GLU A 185 5.94 -25.26 8.38
C GLU A 185 5.43 -26.64 8.81
N SER A 186 4.45 -26.67 9.71
CA SER A 186 3.85 -27.91 10.24
C SER A 186 2.46 -28.21 9.68
N SER A 187 1.92 -27.29 8.88
CA SER A 187 0.59 -27.41 8.28
C SER A 187 0.60 -28.41 7.12
N ALA A 188 -0.51 -29.14 6.96
CA ALA A 188 -0.71 -29.98 5.80
C ALA A 188 -1.41 -29.25 4.65
N ARG A 189 -2.14 -28.17 4.96
CA ARG A 189 -3.07 -27.50 4.03
C ARG A 189 -2.70 -26.05 3.72
N ILE A 190 -1.92 -25.39 4.56
CA ILE A 190 -1.58 -23.97 4.45
C ILE A 190 -0.09 -23.83 4.19
N ASP A 191 0.26 -23.19 3.07
CA ASP A 191 1.63 -22.78 2.79
C ASP A 191 1.78 -21.27 2.98
N TYR A 192 2.96 -20.84 3.43
CA TYR A 192 3.26 -19.45 3.73
C TYR A 192 3.93 -18.74 2.55
N GLN A 193 3.55 -17.49 2.31
CA GLN A 193 4.17 -16.61 1.34
C GLN A 193 4.28 -15.18 1.86
N GLU A 194 5.50 -14.66 1.97
CA GLU A 194 5.75 -13.32 2.54
C GLU A 194 5.40 -12.18 1.57
N ASP A 195 5.77 -12.34 0.30
CA ASP A 195 5.59 -11.33 -0.74
C ASP A 195 4.21 -11.51 -1.37
N PHE A 196 3.34 -10.51 -1.15
CA PHE A 196 1.96 -10.51 -1.62
C PHE A 196 1.85 -10.54 -3.14
N SER A 197 2.72 -9.81 -3.85
CA SER A 197 2.75 -9.79 -5.31
C SER A 197 3.11 -11.14 -5.89
N ARG A 198 4.08 -11.85 -5.29
CA ARG A 198 4.38 -13.25 -5.64
C ARG A 198 3.21 -14.19 -5.36
N GLY A 199 2.46 -13.95 -4.29
CA GLY A 199 1.23 -14.68 -3.99
C GLY A 199 0.19 -14.54 -5.11
N LEU A 200 -0.05 -13.30 -5.57
CA LEU A 200 -0.96 -13.03 -6.69
C LEU A 200 -0.44 -13.56 -8.02
N GLU A 201 0.87 -13.45 -8.27
CA GLU A 201 1.51 -13.99 -9.48
C GLU A 201 1.26 -15.49 -9.62
N HIS A 202 1.38 -16.25 -8.53
CA HIS A 202 1.17 -17.70 -8.53
C HIS A 202 -0.19 -18.08 -9.14
N PHE A 203 -1.26 -17.35 -8.82
CA PHE A 203 -2.60 -17.63 -9.35
C PHE A 203 -2.79 -17.24 -10.83
N ASN A 204 -1.89 -16.43 -11.38
CA ASN A 204 -1.97 -15.92 -12.75
C ASN A 204 -1.08 -16.65 -13.76
N ARG A 205 -0.21 -17.58 -13.32
CA ARG A 205 0.77 -18.29 -14.17
C ARG A 205 0.13 -19.16 -15.25
N GLU A 206 -0.88 -19.97 -14.92
CA GLU A 206 -1.38 -21.04 -15.82
C GLU A 206 -1.92 -20.53 -17.17
N ASN A 207 -2.34 -19.25 -17.25
CA ASN A 207 -2.82 -18.60 -18.48
C ASN A 207 -2.23 -17.19 -18.68
N ALA A 208 -1.01 -16.97 -18.20
CA ALA A 208 -0.33 -15.69 -18.33
C ALA A 208 -0.09 -15.33 -19.81
N PRO A 209 -0.23 -14.04 -20.21
CA PRO A 209 0.13 -13.57 -21.55
C PRO A 209 1.65 -13.54 -21.73
N TYR A 210 2.31 -14.70 -21.72
CA TYR A 210 3.77 -14.80 -21.82
C TYR A 210 4.33 -14.24 -23.12
N ALA A 211 3.55 -14.26 -24.20
CA ALA A 211 3.93 -13.61 -25.46
C ALA A 211 4.09 -12.10 -25.31
N LEU A 212 3.20 -11.46 -24.54
CA LEU A 212 3.28 -10.03 -24.21
C LEU A 212 4.55 -9.73 -23.42
N LEU A 213 4.82 -10.51 -22.36
CA LEU A 213 6.01 -10.34 -21.53
C LEU A 213 7.29 -10.44 -22.36
N ALA A 214 7.40 -11.50 -23.18
CA ALA A 214 8.56 -11.70 -24.05
C ALA A 214 8.72 -10.56 -25.08
N ASN A 215 7.61 -10.02 -25.59
CA ASN A 215 7.66 -8.85 -26.46
C ASN A 215 8.22 -7.64 -25.70
N ILE A 216 7.66 -7.31 -24.53
CA ILE A 216 8.08 -6.16 -23.71
C ILE A 216 9.57 -6.28 -23.38
N GLU A 217 10.00 -7.44 -22.88
CA GLU A 217 11.40 -7.75 -22.61
C GLU A 217 12.28 -7.55 -23.84
N SER A 218 11.86 -8.05 -25.01
CA SER A 218 12.63 -7.90 -26.24
C SER A 218 12.76 -6.44 -26.67
N ALA A 219 11.70 -5.64 -26.54
CA ALA A 219 11.71 -4.22 -26.89
C ALA A 219 12.58 -3.40 -25.92
N LEU A 220 12.54 -3.72 -24.62
CA LEU A 220 13.41 -3.08 -23.62
C LEU A 220 14.88 -3.42 -23.89
N ASN A 221 15.20 -4.70 -24.09
CA ASN A 221 16.57 -5.15 -24.38
C ASN A 221 17.15 -4.60 -25.68
N SER A 222 16.30 -4.31 -26.67
CA SER A 222 16.71 -3.74 -27.96
C SER A 222 16.67 -2.21 -28.01
N GLY A 223 16.24 -1.54 -26.93
CA GLY A 223 16.12 -0.09 -26.87
C GLY A 223 15.05 0.47 -27.82
N THR A 224 13.99 -0.29 -28.08
CA THR A 224 12.87 0.13 -28.94
C THR A 224 11.56 0.33 -28.16
N ALA A 225 11.63 0.40 -26.84
CA ALA A 225 10.49 0.56 -25.94
C ALA A 225 10.18 2.03 -25.59
N ASP A 226 10.72 3.01 -26.32
CA ASP A 226 10.62 4.44 -25.99
C ASP A 226 9.18 4.91 -25.75
N GLN A 227 8.24 4.51 -26.61
CA GLN A 227 6.83 4.90 -26.49
C GLN A 227 6.17 4.27 -25.24
N PHE A 228 6.54 3.03 -24.92
CA PHE A 228 6.05 2.31 -23.73
C PHE A 228 6.53 3.00 -22.46
N LEU A 229 7.84 3.26 -22.36
CA LEU A 229 8.45 3.98 -21.24
C LEU A 229 7.91 5.40 -21.11
N SER A 230 7.75 6.13 -22.22
CA SER A 230 7.17 7.48 -22.21
C SER A 230 5.73 7.51 -21.70
N SER A 231 4.95 6.47 -22.02
CA SER A 231 3.56 6.35 -21.55
C SER A 231 3.52 6.07 -20.05
N ILE A 232 4.38 5.18 -19.55
CA ILE A 232 4.55 4.95 -18.10
C ILE A 232 4.97 6.24 -17.40
N GLY A 233 5.97 6.95 -17.93
CA GLY A 233 6.45 8.22 -17.37
C GLY A 233 5.35 9.28 -17.31
N SER A 234 4.47 9.35 -18.32
CA SER A 234 3.33 10.28 -18.33
C SER A 234 2.30 9.94 -17.23
N CYS A 235 2.05 8.65 -17.00
CA CYS A 235 1.19 8.20 -15.90
C CYS A 235 1.84 8.47 -14.53
N LEU A 236 3.14 8.18 -14.36
CA LEU A 236 3.88 8.48 -13.13
C LEU A 236 3.89 9.97 -12.83
N GLN A 237 4.09 10.81 -13.84
CA GLN A 237 3.98 12.26 -13.71
C GLN A 237 2.60 12.65 -13.17
N SER A 238 1.52 12.10 -13.72
CA SER A 238 0.16 12.40 -13.27
C SER A 238 -0.11 11.95 -11.83
N VAL A 239 0.61 10.94 -11.35
CA VAL A 239 0.48 10.38 -9.99
C VAL A 239 1.31 11.15 -8.97
N LEU A 240 2.51 11.57 -9.36
CA LEU A 240 3.50 12.15 -8.47
C LEU A 240 3.55 13.67 -8.54
N ASP A 241 3.10 14.32 -9.61
CA ASP A 241 3.09 15.79 -9.66
C ASP A 241 2.18 16.37 -8.58
N GLY A 242 2.79 17.17 -7.72
CA GLY A 242 2.15 17.87 -6.62
C GLY A 242 2.01 17.07 -5.32
N PHE A 243 2.80 16.03 -5.14
CA PHE A 243 2.91 15.37 -3.84
C PHE A 243 3.53 16.29 -2.78
N THR A 244 3.20 16.06 -1.51
CA THR A 244 3.66 16.88 -0.38
C THR A 244 4.39 15.97 0.62
N PRO A 245 5.72 15.84 0.52
CA PRO A 245 6.49 15.01 1.44
C PRO A 245 6.57 15.64 2.83
N ASP A 246 6.68 14.80 3.86
CA ASP A 246 7.16 15.21 5.17
C ASP A 246 8.60 15.74 5.02
N GLN A 247 8.88 16.87 5.68
CA GLN A 247 10.15 17.56 5.54
C GLN A 247 11.09 17.21 6.71
N GLU A 248 12.32 16.82 6.38
CA GLU A 248 13.42 16.69 7.33
C GLU A 248 14.60 17.55 6.89
N ALA A 249 15.36 18.09 7.85
CA ALA A 249 16.55 18.87 7.59
C ALA A 249 17.49 18.91 8.80
N ASP A 250 18.77 19.16 8.53
CA ASP A 250 19.78 19.45 9.54
C ASP A 250 19.95 20.96 9.71
N SER A 251 19.97 21.48 10.93
CA SER A 251 20.34 22.87 11.17
C SER A 251 20.98 23.07 12.54
N HIS A 252 21.82 24.10 12.64
CA HIS A 252 22.29 24.61 13.93
C HIS A 252 21.22 25.44 14.66
N LEU A 253 20.18 25.87 13.95
CA LEU A 253 19.02 26.57 14.49
C LEU A 253 17.85 25.60 14.69
N TYR A 254 16.88 26.00 15.50
CA TYR A 254 15.59 25.31 15.53
C TYR A 254 14.85 25.61 14.23
N TRP A 255 14.19 24.62 13.65
CA TRP A 255 13.44 24.79 12.42
C TRP A 255 12.04 24.20 12.52
N GLU A 256 11.11 24.79 11.77
CA GLU A 256 9.77 24.25 11.56
C GLU A 256 9.45 24.21 10.05
N PRO A 257 8.81 23.13 9.57
CA PRO A 257 8.39 23.02 8.18
C PRO A 257 7.22 23.98 7.89
N GLU A 258 7.30 24.76 6.82
CA GLU A 258 6.24 25.70 6.40
C GLU A 258 5.45 25.19 5.18
N GLY A 259 6.08 24.44 4.29
CA GLY A 259 5.41 23.83 3.15
C GLY A 259 6.36 23.00 2.30
N SER A 260 5.82 22.02 1.57
CA SER A 260 6.60 21.29 0.57
C SER A 260 5.75 20.90 -0.63
N HIS A 261 6.39 20.92 -1.80
CA HIS A 261 5.81 20.48 -3.05
C HIS A 261 6.84 19.66 -3.80
N GLY A 262 6.43 18.51 -4.32
CA GLY A 262 7.29 17.65 -5.12
C GLY A 262 6.67 17.33 -6.47
N TRP A 263 7.53 17.00 -7.41
CA TRP A 263 7.17 16.68 -8.78
C TRP A 263 8.03 15.56 -9.34
N PHE A 264 7.47 14.87 -10.33
CA PHE A 264 8.16 13.82 -11.04
C PHE A 264 9.25 14.40 -11.95
N LYS A 265 10.40 13.73 -12.02
CA LYS A 265 11.48 14.10 -12.96
C LYS A 265 11.69 13.02 -13.99
N ASP A 266 11.95 11.80 -13.54
CA ASP A 266 12.22 10.67 -14.41
C ASP A 266 12.02 9.34 -13.67
N PHE A 267 12.08 8.24 -14.41
CA PHE A 267 12.15 6.91 -13.84
C PHE A 267 12.97 5.97 -14.71
N GLU A 268 13.54 4.95 -14.07
CA GLU A 268 14.22 3.85 -14.75
C GLU A 268 13.67 2.52 -14.23
N LEU A 269 13.40 1.57 -15.12
CA LEU A 269 13.09 0.20 -14.70
C LEU A 269 14.40 -0.49 -14.29
N LEU A 270 14.44 -1.04 -13.07
CA LEU A 270 15.64 -1.69 -12.51
C LEU A 270 15.86 -3.11 -13.05
N GLY A 271 14.92 -3.61 -13.86
CA GLY A 271 15.02 -4.86 -14.57
C GLY A 271 13.98 -4.94 -15.68
N HIS A 272 14.06 -5.99 -16.48
CA HIS A 272 13.09 -6.29 -17.53
C HIS A 272 12.15 -7.43 -17.14
N GLU A 273 12.23 -7.91 -15.91
CA GLU A 273 11.35 -8.96 -15.39
C GLU A 273 10.06 -8.32 -14.85
N PHE A 274 8.93 -8.84 -15.31
CA PHE A 274 7.59 -8.39 -14.90
C PHE A 274 6.85 -9.54 -14.24
N ARG A 275 6.13 -9.24 -13.15
CA ARG A 275 5.20 -10.19 -12.55
C ARG A 275 3.78 -9.86 -12.97
N ILE A 276 2.99 -10.87 -13.29
CA ILE A 276 1.58 -10.67 -13.64
C ILE A 276 0.76 -10.73 -12.36
N ILE A 277 0.18 -9.60 -11.98
CA ILE A 277 -0.56 -9.47 -10.72
C ILE A 277 -2.05 -9.74 -10.90
N ASP A 278 -2.58 -9.36 -12.05
CA ASP A 278 -3.99 -9.50 -12.40
C ASP A 278 -4.14 -9.47 -13.93
N LYS A 279 -5.20 -10.08 -14.45
CA LYS A 279 -5.49 -10.12 -15.89
C LYS A 279 -6.94 -10.47 -16.17
N ASP A 280 -7.42 -9.98 -17.31
CA ASP A 280 -8.66 -10.41 -17.96
C ASP A 280 -8.37 -10.60 -19.47
N ASP A 281 -9.39 -10.79 -20.30
CA ASP A 281 -9.21 -11.08 -21.73
C ASP A 281 -8.51 -9.95 -22.50
N ASP A 282 -8.77 -8.68 -22.15
CA ASP A 282 -8.33 -7.49 -22.91
C ASP A 282 -7.32 -6.59 -22.16
N TRP A 283 -6.94 -6.97 -20.93
CA TRP A 283 -6.00 -6.18 -20.11
C TRP A 283 -5.18 -7.05 -19.15
N VAL A 284 -4.03 -6.52 -18.74
CA VAL A 284 -3.14 -7.12 -17.75
C VAL A 284 -2.59 -6.05 -16.80
N VAL A 285 -2.35 -6.43 -15.55
CA VAL A 285 -1.60 -5.62 -14.59
C VAL A 285 -0.26 -6.28 -14.36
N LEU A 286 0.81 -5.55 -14.69
CA LEU A 286 2.19 -5.97 -14.48
C LEU A 286 2.80 -5.25 -13.29
N GLU A 287 3.55 -5.95 -12.45
CA GLU A 287 4.46 -5.34 -11.48
C GLU A 287 5.88 -5.29 -12.05
N ALA A 288 6.53 -4.14 -11.90
CA ALA A 288 7.94 -3.96 -12.22
C ALA A 288 8.64 -3.13 -11.13
N LEU A 289 9.90 -3.44 -10.84
CA LEU A 289 10.72 -2.64 -9.94
C LEU A 289 11.31 -1.44 -10.71
N SER A 290 11.18 -0.24 -10.13
CA SER A 290 11.67 1.00 -10.73
C SER A 290 12.45 1.85 -9.74
N ASN A 291 13.43 2.59 -10.24
CA ASN A 291 14.02 3.72 -9.54
C ASN A 291 13.32 4.99 -10.04
N ILE A 292 12.72 5.76 -9.14
CA ILE A 292 11.95 6.95 -9.47
C ILE A 292 12.71 8.17 -8.96
N THR A 293 12.93 9.13 -9.86
CA THR A 293 13.56 10.41 -9.52
C THR A 293 12.47 11.46 -9.36
N VAL A 294 12.46 12.10 -8.20
CA VAL A 294 11.59 13.24 -7.89
C VAL A 294 12.42 14.45 -7.51
N GLU A 295 11.87 15.63 -7.72
CA GLU A 295 12.43 16.87 -7.21
C GLU A 295 11.39 17.49 -6.28
N ALA A 296 11.85 18.00 -5.15
CA ALA A 296 10.99 18.60 -4.15
C ALA A 296 11.57 19.91 -3.67
N GLU A 297 10.69 20.88 -3.47
CA GLU A 297 10.95 22.13 -2.79
C GLU A 297 10.38 22.06 -1.38
N GLY A 298 11.17 22.50 -0.41
CA GLY A 298 10.83 22.57 1.00
C GLY A 298 11.06 23.97 1.54
N GLU A 299 10.08 24.48 2.27
CA GLU A 299 10.10 25.78 2.92
C GLU A 299 10.22 25.59 4.43
N PHE A 300 11.17 26.30 5.04
CA PHE A 300 11.50 26.16 6.45
C PHE A 300 11.59 27.53 7.12
N SER A 301 11.02 27.64 8.33
CA SER A 301 11.32 28.73 9.24
C SER A 301 12.47 28.35 10.17
N LEU A 302 13.36 29.30 10.46
CA LEU A 302 14.50 29.14 11.36
C LEU A 302 14.33 30.04 12.58
N SER A 303 14.67 29.53 13.76
CA SER A 303 14.63 30.29 15.00
C SER A 303 15.73 29.88 15.99
N MET A 304 16.06 30.79 16.92
CA MET A 304 17.02 30.55 17.99
C MET A 304 16.35 30.75 19.34
N TYR A 305 16.59 29.83 20.28
CA TYR A 305 16.06 29.97 21.63
C TYR A 305 16.79 31.07 22.42
N ASP A 306 16.05 32.06 22.89
CA ASP A 306 16.54 33.07 23.82
C ASP A 306 16.28 32.64 25.27
N SER A 307 17.37 32.34 25.98
CA SER A 307 17.31 31.92 27.38
C SER A 307 16.87 33.00 28.37
N ILE A 308 16.90 34.28 27.99
CA ILE A 308 16.49 35.41 28.83
C ILE A 308 14.97 35.47 28.87
N ASP A 309 14.33 35.51 27.70
CA ASP A 309 12.89 35.64 27.55
C ASP A 309 12.17 34.28 27.50
N ARG A 310 12.93 33.18 27.39
CA ARG A 310 12.45 31.79 27.30
C ARG A 310 11.54 31.54 26.09
N ASP A 311 11.89 32.14 24.96
CA ASP A 311 11.13 32.04 23.72
C ASP A 311 12.05 31.85 22.50
N HIS A 312 11.49 31.45 21.36
CA HIS A 312 12.19 31.31 20.09
C HIS A 312 12.12 32.60 19.29
N VAL A 313 13.28 33.15 18.94
CA VAL A 313 13.38 34.34 18.09
C VAL A 313 13.55 33.89 16.64
N HIS A 314 12.63 34.31 15.78
CA HIS A 314 12.69 34.04 14.34
C HIS A 314 13.96 34.65 13.72
N MET A 315 14.71 33.83 13.00
CA MET A 315 16.00 34.17 12.37
C MET A 315 15.89 34.32 10.85
N GLY A 316 14.79 33.87 10.25
CA GLY A 316 14.54 33.93 8.81
C GLY A 316 13.85 32.67 8.29
N GLY A 317 13.56 32.65 7.00
CA GLY A 317 13.09 31.47 6.28
C GLY A 317 14.10 31.06 5.20
N VAL A 318 14.04 29.79 4.80
CA VAL A 318 14.84 29.25 3.71
C VAL A 318 14.02 28.29 2.88
N THR A 319 14.16 28.40 1.55
CA THR A 319 13.58 27.48 0.59
C THR A 319 14.71 26.67 -0.04
N VAL A 320 14.57 25.34 -0.04
CA VAL A 320 15.57 24.42 -0.58
C VAL A 320 14.91 23.49 -1.57
N THR A 321 15.54 23.32 -2.72
CA THR A 321 15.16 22.31 -3.71
C THR A 321 16.16 21.17 -3.70
N VAL A 322 15.67 19.93 -3.58
CA VAL A 322 16.48 18.71 -3.65
C VAL A 322 15.93 17.76 -4.70
N THR A 323 16.81 16.94 -5.27
CA THR A 323 16.44 15.82 -6.12
C THR A 323 16.72 14.54 -5.34
N GLU A 324 15.70 13.69 -5.22
CA GLU A 324 15.79 12.41 -4.51
C GLU A 324 15.40 11.28 -5.45
N GLU A 325 16.04 10.13 -5.22
CA GLU A 325 15.74 8.88 -5.91
C GLU A 325 15.25 7.85 -4.89
N PHE A 326 14.24 7.08 -5.27
CA PHE A 326 13.76 5.98 -4.45
C PHE A 326 13.34 4.79 -5.31
N GLU A 327 13.60 3.60 -4.80
CA GLU A 327 13.15 2.36 -5.42
C GLU A 327 11.71 2.07 -5.01
N SER A 328 10.89 1.70 -5.99
CA SER A 328 9.52 1.28 -5.76
C SER A 328 9.04 0.33 -6.84
N GLU A 329 8.26 -0.67 -6.45
CA GLU A 329 7.43 -1.41 -7.38
C GLU A 329 6.34 -0.50 -7.94
N ILE A 330 6.10 -0.63 -9.24
CA ILE A 330 5.00 0.02 -9.93
C ILE A 330 4.05 -1.03 -10.51
N LEU A 331 2.75 -0.79 -10.40
CA LEU A 331 1.72 -1.59 -11.05
C LEU A 331 1.29 -0.89 -12.33
N ILE A 332 1.51 -1.53 -13.47
CA ILE A 332 1.25 -1.00 -14.81
C ILE A 332 0.02 -1.73 -15.37
N THR A 333 -1.08 -1.01 -15.51
CA THR A 333 -2.30 -1.53 -16.15
C THR A 333 -2.21 -1.27 -17.65
N ILE A 334 -2.23 -2.36 -18.43
CA ILE A 334 -2.06 -2.35 -19.87
C ILE A 334 -3.32 -2.93 -20.51
N SER A 335 -3.87 -2.25 -21.51
CA SER A 335 -4.97 -2.79 -22.33
C SER A 335 -4.68 -2.75 -23.82
N GLY A 336 -5.48 -3.51 -24.58
CA GLY A 336 -5.42 -3.60 -26.03
C GLY A 336 -5.16 -5.01 -26.52
N ASN A 337 -4.63 -5.14 -27.72
CA ASN A 337 -4.27 -6.46 -28.26
C ASN A 337 -2.98 -6.96 -27.59
N LEU A 338 -3.12 -7.80 -26.56
CA LEU A 338 -2.00 -8.34 -25.78
C LEU A 338 -1.05 -9.23 -26.61
N ASP A 339 -1.53 -9.78 -27.73
CA ASP A 339 -0.70 -10.53 -28.69
C ASP A 339 -0.10 -9.63 -29.80
N GLY A 340 -0.43 -8.34 -29.77
CA GLY A 340 -0.02 -7.33 -30.74
C GLY A 340 1.35 -6.71 -30.45
N PRO A 341 1.77 -5.73 -31.28
CA PRO A 341 3.00 -4.99 -31.04
C PRO A 341 2.83 -3.99 -29.89
N ILE A 342 3.85 -3.85 -29.04
CA ILE A 342 3.81 -3.03 -27.82
C ILE A 342 3.42 -1.57 -28.08
N LYS A 343 3.80 -1.02 -29.23
CA LYS A 343 3.47 0.34 -29.65
C LYS A 343 1.96 0.62 -29.80
N GLU A 344 1.15 -0.44 -29.91
CA GLU A 344 -0.31 -0.38 -30.02
C GLU A 344 -1.01 -0.62 -28.67
N LEU A 345 -0.26 -0.94 -27.61
CA LEU A 345 -0.80 -1.10 -26.27
C LEU A 345 -1.05 0.27 -25.62
N ALA A 346 -2.11 0.35 -24.84
CA ALA A 346 -2.40 1.50 -23.99
C ALA A 346 -1.88 1.23 -22.58
N ILE A 347 -1.18 2.22 -21.99
CA ILE A 347 -0.92 2.26 -20.55
C ILE A 347 -2.05 3.07 -19.94
N ASP A 348 -2.98 2.39 -19.28
CA ASP A 348 -4.19 3.03 -18.75
C ASP A 348 -3.94 3.66 -17.38
N GLU A 349 -3.14 3.00 -16.55
CA GLU A 349 -2.85 3.43 -15.18
C GLU A 349 -1.48 2.91 -14.76
N VAL A 350 -0.78 3.73 -13.97
CA VAL A 350 0.43 3.31 -13.24
C VAL A 350 0.22 3.66 -11.78
N GLU A 351 0.37 2.70 -10.87
CA GLU A 351 0.29 2.93 -9.43
C GLU A 351 1.67 2.71 -8.79
N VAL A 352 2.11 3.62 -7.92
CA VAL A 352 3.33 3.46 -7.12
C VAL A 352 3.00 2.72 -5.83
N VAL A 353 3.60 1.54 -5.62
CA VAL A 353 3.30 0.67 -4.46
C VAL A 353 3.82 1.28 -3.17
N SER A 354 5.07 1.76 -3.18
CA SER A 354 5.78 2.32 -2.03
C SER A 354 6.28 3.74 -2.34
N PRO A 355 5.40 4.76 -2.37
CA PRO A 355 5.81 6.12 -2.69
C PRO A 355 6.68 6.71 -1.56
N ILE A 356 7.64 7.55 -1.93
CA ILE A 356 8.42 8.35 -0.97
C ILE A 356 7.49 9.24 -0.16
N LYS A 357 7.69 9.26 1.16
CA LYS A 357 6.87 10.03 2.11
C LYS A 357 7.62 11.16 2.76
N THR A 358 8.93 10.99 2.96
CA THR A 358 9.78 11.91 3.70
C THR A 358 10.99 12.23 2.85
N ILE A 359 11.35 13.50 2.77
CA ILE A 359 12.51 13.99 2.03
C ILE A 359 13.40 14.80 2.97
N HIS A 360 14.70 14.52 2.91
CA HIS A 360 15.70 15.24 3.67
C HIS A 360 16.30 16.38 2.82
N PHE A 361 16.07 17.62 3.22
CA PHE A 361 16.47 18.83 2.48
C PHE A 361 17.92 19.27 2.75
N GLY A 362 18.69 18.40 3.40
CA GLY A 362 20.11 18.65 3.69
C GLY A 362 20.29 19.61 4.87
N THR A 363 21.44 20.30 4.90
CA THR A 363 21.73 21.29 5.93
C THR A 363 21.18 22.65 5.55
N ILE A 364 20.33 23.21 6.39
CA ILE A 364 19.65 24.49 6.19
C ILE A 364 20.20 25.58 7.12
N GLU A 365 20.48 26.74 6.55
CA GLU A 365 21.03 27.91 7.23
C GLU A 365 20.32 29.18 6.76
N PRO A 366 20.29 30.25 7.58
CA PRO A 366 19.70 31.52 7.15
C PRO A 366 20.45 32.08 5.95
N TYR A 367 19.71 32.48 4.91
CA TYR A 367 20.27 33.31 3.85
C TYR A 367 20.57 34.70 4.42
N TYR A 368 21.85 35.00 4.65
CA TYR A 368 22.30 36.37 4.85
C TYR A 368 22.51 36.99 3.47
N ASP A 369 21.60 37.86 3.03
CA ASP A 369 21.89 38.75 1.91
C ASP A 369 23.16 39.55 2.26
N ASP A 370 24.25 39.31 1.54
CA ASP A 370 25.42 40.17 1.56
C ASP A 370 24.97 41.55 1.06
N TYR A 371 24.65 42.44 1.99
CA TYR A 371 24.43 43.85 1.69
C TYR A 371 25.74 44.44 1.12
N GLU A 372 25.81 44.64 -0.21
CA GLU A 372 26.83 45.46 -0.88
C GLU A 372 26.72 46.95 -0.55
#